data_AF-A0A496XGH5-F1
#
_entry.id   AF-A0A496XGH5-F1
#
_cell.length_a   1.000
_cell.length_b   1.000
_cell.length_c   1.000
_cell.angle_alpha   90.00
_cell.angle_beta   90.00
_cell.angle_gamma   90.00
#
_symmetry.space_group_name_H-M   'P 1'
#
loop_
_entity.id
_entity.type
_entity.pdbx_description
1 polymer ?
#
loop_
_entity_poly.entity_id
_entity_poly.type
_entity_poly.pdbx_seq_one_letter_code
_entity_poly.pdbx_strand_id
1 'polypeptide(L)' 'MEHFDVLRLGLILATQAEIEGMKAENMQREAIGASMAFDEASFCNKADELRNLVYCNEDQL' A
#
# COMPACT_ATOMS: atom_id res chain seq x y z
N MET A 1 9.36 -18.84 9.52
CA MET A 1 9.45 -17.37 9.48
C MET A 1 10.78 -17.01 10.05
N GLU A 2 11.72 -16.71 9.17
CA GLU A 2 12.99 -16.12 9.57
C GLU A 2 12.79 -14.63 9.89
N HIS A 3 13.77 -13.97 10.50
CA HIS A 3 13.69 -12.54 10.85
C HIS A 3 13.29 -11.68 9.64
N PHE A 4 13.78 -12.05 8.45
CA PHE A 4 13.47 -11.40 7.19
C PHE A 4 11.99 -11.50 6.80
N ASP A 5 11.35 -12.66 6.98
CA ASP A 5 9.93 -12.83 6.69
C ASP A 5 9.06 -11.93 7.58
N VAL A 6 9.47 -11.72 8.84
CA VAL A 6 8.77 -10.83 9.79
C VAL A 6 8.85 -9.38 9.32
N LEU A 7 10.03 -8.93 8.88
CA LEU A 7 10.21 -7.57 8.35
C LEU A 7 9.40 -7.37 7.07
N ARG A 8 9.47 -8.32 6.12
CA ARG A 8 8.70 -8.27 4.88
C ARG A 8 7.21 -8.21 5.16
N LEU A 9 6.71 -9.04 6.07
CA LEU A 9 5.31 -9.01 6.49
C LEU A 9 4.93 -7.65 7.11
N GLY A 10 5.80 -7.08 7.96
CA GLY A 10 5.61 -5.75 8.53
C GLY A 10 5.47 -4.66 7.47
N LEU A 11 6.33 -4.67 6.44
CA LEU A 11 6.25 -3.73 5.32
C LEU A 11 4.97 -3.92 4.51
N ILE A 12 4.60 -5.16 4.19
CA ILE A 12 3.35 -5.47 3.48
C ILE A 12 2.14 -4.91 4.25
N LEU A 13 2.07 -5.13 5.57
CA LEU A 13 0.99 -4.64 6.40
C LEU A 13 0.95 -3.10 6.46
N ALA A 14 2.12 -2.45 6.51
CA ALA A 14 2.21 -1.00 6.48
C ALA A 14 1.67 -0.44 5.15
N THR A 15 2.12 -0.97 4.00
CA THR A 15 1.63 -0.54 2.68
C THR A 15 0.12 -0.81 2.52
N GLN A 16 -0.41 -1.91 3.07
CA GLN A 16 -1.84 -2.17 3.09
C GLN A 16 -2.62 -1.15 3.94
N ALA A 17 -2.12 -0.76 5.10
CA ALA A 17 -2.75 0.27 5.94
C ALA A 17 -2.79 1.64 5.23
N GLU A 18 -1.75 1.98 4.47
CA GLU A 18 -1.73 3.20 3.64
C GLU A 18 -2.81 3.16 2.55
N ILE A 19 -2.96 2.03 1.85
CA ILE A 19 -4.01 1.85 0.84
C ILE A 19 -5.41 2.03 1.46
N GLU A 20 -5.65 1.50 2.66
CA GLU A 20 -6.92 1.71 3.36
C GLU A 20 -7.13 3.18 3.75
N GLY A 21 -6.07 3.88 4.17
CA GLY A 21 -6.11 5.33 4.37
C GLY A 21 -6.47 6.11 3.10
N MET A 22 -5.90 5.72 1.95
CA MET A 22 -6.22 6.33 0.65
C MET A 22 -7.69 6.13 0.26
N LYS A 23 -8.23 4.92 0.47
CA LYS A 23 -9.65 4.64 0.24
C LYS A 23 -10.54 5.47 1.16
N ALA A 24 -10.21 5.54 2.44
CA ALA A 24 -10.97 6.31 3.42
C ALA A 24 -11.02 7.81 3.07
N GLU A 25 -9.90 8.40 2.66
CA GLU A 25 -9.83 9.80 2.21
C GLU A 25 -10.71 10.02 0.98
N ASN A 26 -10.64 9.13 -0.01
CA ASN A 26 -11.50 9.21 -1.21
C ASN A 26 -12.99 9.11 -0.83
N MET A 27 -13.37 8.19 0.05
CA MET A 27 -14.75 8.07 0.54
C MET A 27 -15.21 9.34 1.28
N GLN A 28 -14.35 9.93 2.12
CA GLN A 28 -14.64 11.18 2.81
C GLN A 28 -14.85 12.33 1.80
N ARG A 29 -14.01 12.42 0.78
CA ARG A 29 -14.12 13.44 -0.27
C ARG A 29 -15.38 13.28 -1.10
N GLU A 30 -15.72 12.05 -1.45
CA GLU A 30 -16.96 11.73 -2.15
C GLU A 30 -18.18 12.19 -1.34
N ALA A 31 -18.18 11.94 -0.03
CA ALA A 31 -19.27 12.34 0.87
C ALA A 31 -19.50 13.86 0.95
N ILE A 32 -18.47 14.67 0.67
CA ILE A 32 -18.56 16.14 0.63
C ILE A 32 -18.62 16.71 -0.80
N GLY A 33 -18.72 15.86 -1.82
CA GLY A 33 -18.72 16.27 -3.23
C GLY A 33 -17.39 16.85 -3.73
N ALA A 34 -16.28 16.54 -3.06
CA ALA A 34 -14.93 16.93 -3.47
C ALA A 34 -14.35 15.95 -4.51
N SER A 35 -13.38 16.41 -5.28
CA SER A 35 -12.64 15.54 -6.20
C SER A 35 -11.77 14.53 -5.45
N MET A 36 -11.64 13.32 -5.99
CA MET A 36 -10.80 12.27 -5.40
C MET A 36 -9.36 12.74 -5.19
N ALA A 37 -8.76 12.30 -4.09
CA ALA A 37 -7.35 12.56 -3.79
C ALA A 37 -6.44 11.62 -4.59
N PHE A 38 -6.87 10.37 -4.69
CA PHE A 38 -6.11 9.27 -5.26
C PHE A 38 -6.88 8.67 -6.43
N ASP A 39 -6.18 8.49 -7.53
CA ASP A 39 -6.68 7.91 -8.76
C ASP A 39 -6.19 6.47 -8.94
N GLU A 40 -6.55 5.84 -10.06
CA GLU A 40 -6.11 4.48 -10.39
C GLU A 40 -4.59 4.34 -10.39
N ALA A 41 -3.86 5.32 -10.93
CA ALA A 41 -2.40 5.30 -10.96
C ALA A 41 -1.82 5.26 -9.54
N SER A 42 -2.40 6.01 -8.61
CA SER A 42 -2.01 6.00 -7.19
C SER A 42 -2.12 4.61 -6.57
N PHE A 43 -3.22 3.89 -6.84
CA PHE A 43 -3.41 2.52 -6.34
C PHE A 43 -2.51 1.50 -7.05
N CYS A 44 -2.31 1.63 -8.37
CA CYS A 44 -1.41 0.78 -9.14
C CYS A 44 0.03 0.87 -8.62
N ASN A 45 0.51 2.08 -8.30
CA ASN A 45 1.84 2.27 -7.73
C ASN A 45 2.01 1.53 -6.39
N LYS A 46 1.01 1.58 -5.50
CA LYS A 46 1.03 0.83 -4.23
C LYS A 46 0.95 -0.69 -4.45
N ALA A 47 0.20 -1.14 -5.46
CA ALA A 47 0.17 -2.55 -5.82
C ALA A 47 1.53 -3.06 -6.34
N ASP A 48 2.25 -2.24 -7.11
CA ASP A 48 3.61 -2.57 -7.56
C ASP A 48 4.61 -2.60 -6.40
N GLU A 49 4.52 -1.66 -5.45
CA GLU A 49 5.29 -1.68 -4.21
C GLU A 49 5.09 -3.00 -3.44
N LEU A 50 3.83 -3.44 -3.28
CA LEU A 50 3.51 -4.73 -2.65
C LEU A 50 4.11 -5.93 -3.41
N ARG A 51 4.01 -5.94 -4.75
CA ARG A 51 4.61 -7.01 -5.57
C ARG A 51 6.12 -7.06 -5.38
N ASN A 52 6.77 -5.89 -5.38
CA ASN A 52 8.21 -5.80 -5.18
C ASN A 52 8.61 -6.32 -3.80
N LEU A 53 7.88 -5.97 -2.73
CA LEU A 53 8.15 -6.48 -1.38
C LEU A 53 8.02 -8.01 -1.29
N VAL A 54 7.01 -8.59 -1.95
CA VAL A 54 6.78 -10.04 -1.96
C VAL A 54 7.89 -10.79 -2.71
N TYR A 55 8.35 -10.25 -3.84
CA TYR A 55 9.36 -10.90 -4.68
C TYR A 55 10.80 -10.49 -4.37
N CYS A 56 11.02 -9.52 -3.47
CA CYS A 56 12.33 -9.08 -3.03
C CYS A 56 13.06 -10.20 -2.29
N ASN A 57 14.25 -10.62 -2.75
CA ASN A 57 15.06 -11.62 -2.04
C ASN A 57 15.76 -11.00 -0.81
N GLU A 58 16.28 -11.85 0.10
CA GLU A 58 16.93 -11.42 1.35
C GLU A 58 18.01 -10.34 1.18
N ASP A 59 18.76 -10.37 0.09
CA ASP A 59 19.85 -9.41 -0.20
C ASP A 59 19.37 -8.03 -0.71
N GLN A 60 18.07 -7.82 -0.91
CA GLN A 60 17.51 -6.67 -1.63
C GLN A 60 16.61 -5.76 -0.77
N LEU A 61 16.54 -6.01 0.54
CA LEU A 61 15.66 -5.29 1.48
C LEU A 61 16.45 -4.39 2.45
#